data_AF-A0A356IXU0-F1
#
_entry.id   AF-A0A356IXU0-F1
#
_cell.length_a   1.000
_cell.length_b   1.000
_cell.length_c   1.000
_cell.angle_alpha   90.00
_cell.angle_beta   90.00
_cell.angle_gamma   90.00
#
_symmetry.space_group_name_H-M   'P 1'
#
loop_
_entity.id
_entity.type
_entity.pdbx_description
1 polymer ?
#
loop_
_entity_poly.entity_id
_entity_poly.type
_entity_poly.pdbx_seq_one_letter_code
_entity_poly.pdbx_strand_id
1 'polypeptide(L)'
;MKILVDENIPMAEACFGSLGTVIKVPGRDPDADLVKHADALIVRSITKVTEALLAGSRVRFVGTATIGVDHIDQGYLQQEKIAFSSAPGCNAQSVVDYVMAALLELESARDF
;
A
#
# COMPACT_ATOMS: atom_id res chain seq x y z
N MET A 1 -9.23 16.78 -3.56
CA MET A 1 -7.99 16.08 -3.16
C MET A 1 -7.46 15.31 -4.37
N LYS A 2 -6.16 15.37 -4.66
CA LYS A 2 -5.48 14.53 -5.66
C LYS A 2 -4.85 13.33 -4.94
N ILE A 3 -5.32 12.13 -5.25
CA ILE A 3 -4.91 10.88 -4.59
C ILE A 3 -4.18 10.02 -5.62
N LEU A 4 -2.88 9.85 -5.45
CA LEU A 4 -2.11 8.92 -6.28
C LEU A 4 -2.22 7.52 -5.70
N VAL A 5 -2.52 6.55 -6.55
CA VAL A 5 -2.69 5.16 -6.15
C VAL A 5 -1.87 4.27 -7.09
N ASP A 6 -1.11 3.30 -6.56
CA ASP A 6 -0.49 2.26 -7.39
C ASP A 6 -1.57 1.60 -8.26
N GLU A 7 -1.33 1.55 -9.57
CA GLU A 7 -2.28 1.09 -10.59
C GLU A 7 -2.86 -0.31 -10.32
N ASN A 8 -2.09 -1.15 -9.63
CA ASN A 8 -2.42 -2.54 -9.31
C ASN A 8 -3.15 -2.69 -7.98
N ILE A 9 -3.39 -1.61 -7.23
CA ILE A 9 -4.28 -1.66 -6.07
C ILE A 9 -5.71 -1.83 -6.58
N PRO A 10 -6.39 -2.94 -6.26
CA PRO A 10 -7.74 -3.19 -6.73
C PRO A 10 -8.71 -2.19 -6.09
N MET A 11 -9.83 -1.95 -6.77
CA MET A 11 -10.94 -1.14 -6.25
C MET A 11 -10.57 0.30 -5.82
N ALA A 12 -9.44 0.85 -6.28
CA ALA A 12 -8.99 2.20 -5.92
C ALA A 12 -10.08 3.27 -6.08
N GLU A 13 -10.79 3.28 -7.20
CA GLU A 13 -11.89 4.23 -7.46
C GLU A 13 -13.04 4.06 -6.47
N ALA A 14 -13.46 2.82 -6.21
CA ALA A 14 -14.54 2.52 -5.28
C ALA A 14 -14.19 2.92 -3.84
N CYS A 15 -12.92 2.75 -3.44
CA CYS A 15 -12.47 3.09 -2.08
C CYS A 15 -12.21 4.59 -1.89
N PHE A 16 -11.65 5.28 -2.89
CA PHE A 16 -11.13 6.63 -2.72
C PHE A 16 -11.83 7.71 -3.57
N GLY A 17 -12.66 7.34 -4.55
CA GLY A 17 -13.28 8.29 -5.49
C GLY A 17 -14.22 9.30 -4.82
N SER A 18 -14.85 8.94 -3.69
CA SER A 18 -15.66 9.87 -2.90
C SER A 18 -14.83 10.90 -2.12
N LEU A 19 -13.52 10.66 -1.93
CA LEU A 19 -12.61 11.54 -1.20
C LEU A 19 -11.89 12.53 -2.13
N GLY A 20 -11.78 12.21 -3.43
CA GLY A 20 -11.10 13.06 -4.40
C GLY A 20 -10.84 12.39 -5.74
N THR A 21 -10.01 13.04 -6.55
CA THR A 21 -9.61 12.53 -7.86
C THR A 21 -8.52 11.48 -7.68
N VAL A 22 -8.85 10.24 -8.03
CA VAL A 22 -7.93 9.11 -8.02
C VAL A 22 -7.14 9.09 -9.32
N ILE A 23 -5.82 9.01 -9.21
CA ILE A 23 -4.92 8.88 -10.36
C ILE A 23 -4.07 7.65 -10.13
N LYS A 24 -4.25 6.67 -11.03
CA LYS A 24 -3.45 5.44 -11.02
C LYS A 24 -2.08 5.70 -11.62
N VAL A 25 -1.04 5.23 -10.94
CA VAL A 25 0.35 5.41 -11.35
C VAL A 25 1.12 4.09 -11.23
N PRO A 26 2.15 3.86 -12.05
CA PRO A 26 3.05 2.73 -11.84
C PRO A 26 3.68 2.79 -10.45
N GLY A 27 3.71 1.65 -9.75
CA GLY A 27 4.31 1.58 -8.41
C GLY A 27 5.84 1.58 -8.42
N ARG A 28 6.46 1.13 -9.52
CA ARG A 28 7.92 1.15 -9.71
C ARG A 28 8.32 2.49 -10.31
N ASP A 29 9.37 3.09 -9.74
CA ASP A 29 9.91 4.40 -10.17
C ASP A 29 8.83 5.50 -10.26
N PRO A 30 8.13 5.80 -9.14
CA PRO A 30 7.11 6.85 -9.12
C PRO A 30 7.70 8.20 -9.53
N ASP A 31 7.02 8.90 -10.43
CA ASP A 31 7.39 10.24 -10.86
C ASP A 31 7.28 11.22 -9.70
N ALA A 32 8.43 11.73 -9.24
CA ALA A 32 8.52 12.68 -8.14
C ALA A 32 7.79 14.00 -8.43
N ASP A 33 7.74 14.45 -9.70
CA ASP A 33 7.00 15.65 -10.07
C ASP A 33 5.49 15.42 -9.93
N LEU A 34 5.03 14.22 -10.27
CA LEU A 34 3.62 13.86 -10.07
C LEU A 34 3.25 13.79 -8.58
N VAL A 35 4.13 13.19 -7.76
CA VAL A 35 4.00 13.07 -6.30
C VAL A 35 4.03 14.43 -5.61
N LYS A 36 4.86 15.36 -6.10
CA LYS A 36 4.97 16.72 -5.56
C LYS A 36 3.63 17.43 -5.47
N HIS A 37 2.74 17.15 -6.40
CA HIS A 37 1.42 17.77 -6.52
C HIS A 37 0.27 16.94 -5.90
N ALA A 38 0.55 15.78 -5.32
CA ALA A 38 -0.44 14.92 -4.69
C ALA A 38 -0.74 15.36 -3.25
N ASP A 39 -1.97 15.14 -2.80
CA ASP A 39 -2.36 15.34 -1.40
C ASP A 39 -2.20 14.03 -0.59
N ALA A 40 -2.43 12.88 -1.24
CA ALA A 40 -2.28 11.55 -0.65
C ALA A 40 -1.61 10.57 -1.63
N LEU A 41 -0.84 9.63 -1.08
CA LEU A 41 -0.10 8.62 -1.82
C LEU A 41 -0.43 7.22 -1.26
N ILE A 42 -1.01 6.34 -2.09
CA ILE A 42 -1.43 5.00 -1.72
C ILE A 42 -0.62 3.96 -2.52
N VAL A 43 0.21 3.17 -1.84
CA VAL A 43 1.24 2.34 -2.48
C VAL A 43 1.18 0.87 -2.06
N ARG A 44 1.93 0.02 -2.78
CA ARG A 44 2.30 -1.33 -2.35
C ARG A 44 3.78 -1.39 -1.98
N SER A 45 4.28 -2.57 -1.64
CA SER A 45 5.68 -2.80 -1.21
C SER A 45 6.75 -2.49 -2.25
N ILE A 46 6.39 -2.41 -3.54
CA ILE A 46 7.34 -2.11 -4.61
C ILE A 46 7.79 -0.64 -4.61
N THR A 47 6.96 0.26 -4.10
CA THR A 47 7.25 1.69 -4.05
C THR A 47 8.03 2.01 -2.79
N LYS A 48 9.27 2.48 -2.92
CA LYS A 48 10.02 3.00 -1.77
C LYS A 48 9.59 4.42 -1.47
N VAL A 49 8.95 4.63 -0.32
CA VAL A 49 8.51 5.94 0.14
C VAL A 49 9.56 6.49 1.09
N THR A 50 10.46 7.30 0.54
CA THR A 50 11.60 7.89 1.26
C THR A 50 11.50 9.42 1.27
N GLU A 51 12.36 10.08 2.05
CA GLU A 51 12.57 11.53 1.98
C GLU A 51 12.76 12.01 0.53
N ALA A 52 13.59 11.33 -0.26
CA ALA A 52 13.88 11.73 -1.64
C ALA A 52 12.63 11.77 -2.54
N LEU A 53 11.62 10.94 -2.26
CA LEU A 53 10.35 10.94 -3.00
C LEU A 53 9.40 12.04 -2.53
N LEU A 54 9.41 12.37 -1.24
CA LEU A 54 8.41 13.21 -0.60
C LEU A 54 8.87 14.63 -0.30
N ALA A 55 10.16 14.92 -0.32
CA ALA A 55 10.73 16.23 -0.02
C ALA A 55 10.11 17.32 -0.91
N GLY A 56 9.56 18.36 -0.28
CA GLY A 56 8.88 19.46 -0.98
C GLY A 56 7.55 19.10 -1.66
N SER A 57 7.02 17.90 -1.42
CA SER A 57 5.70 17.50 -1.90
C SER A 57 4.56 18.08 -1.05
N ARG A 58 3.35 18.05 -1.61
CA ARG A 58 2.11 18.40 -0.91
C ARG A 58 1.49 17.23 -0.14
N VAL A 59 2.13 16.06 -0.16
CA VAL A 59 1.57 14.84 0.42
C VAL A 59 1.42 15.01 1.94
N ARG A 60 0.20 14.78 2.43
CA ARG A 60 -0.14 14.81 3.87
C ARG A 60 -0.56 13.46 4.42
N PHE A 61 -0.80 12.48 3.55
CA PHE A 61 -1.14 11.12 3.92
C PHE A 61 -0.43 10.10 3.03
N VAL A 62 0.18 9.09 3.64
CA VAL A 62 0.70 7.90 2.96
C VAL A 62 -0.04 6.68 3.48
N GLY A 63 -0.63 5.92 2.55
CA GLY A 63 -1.22 4.61 2.84
C GLY A 63 -0.43 3.52 2.14
N THR A 64 -0.23 2.38 2.79
CA THR A 64 0.25 1.19 2.09
C THR A 64 -0.72 0.02 2.21
N ALA A 65 -1.07 -0.58 1.06
CA ALA A 65 -1.93 -1.75 0.97
C ALA A 65 -1.16 -3.05 1.30
N THR A 66 -0.26 -2.99 2.28
CA THR A 66 0.58 -4.11 2.73
C THR A 66 0.66 -4.16 4.24
N ILE A 67 0.97 -5.35 4.76
CA ILE A 67 1.29 -5.56 6.19
C ILE A 67 2.69 -5.04 6.52
N GLY A 68 3.68 -5.42 5.70
CA GLY A 68 5.06 -4.96 5.86
C GLY A 68 5.19 -3.47 5.58
N VAL A 69 6.16 -2.84 6.22
CA VAL A 69 6.40 -1.38 6.17
C VAL A 69 7.85 -1.02 5.85
N ASP A 70 8.68 -2.01 5.49
CA ASP A 70 10.13 -1.83 5.25
C ASP A 70 10.43 -0.86 4.10
N HIS A 71 9.49 -0.69 3.17
CA HIS A 71 9.57 0.26 2.05
C HIS A 71 9.14 1.69 2.43
N ILE A 72 8.77 1.94 3.69
CA ILE A 72 8.29 3.24 4.17
C ILE A 72 9.27 3.81 5.19
N ASP A 73 9.79 5.00 4.90
CA ASP A 73 10.58 5.77 5.86
C ASP A 73 9.68 6.46 6.89
N GLN A 74 9.22 5.69 7.88
CA GLN A 74 8.32 6.17 8.93
C GLN A 74 8.94 7.27 9.80
N GLY A 75 10.27 7.29 9.94
CA GLY A 75 10.98 8.35 10.66
C GLY A 75 10.80 9.70 9.96
N TYR A 76 11.02 9.72 8.64
CA TYR A 76 10.77 10.92 7.84
C TYR A 76 9.29 11.32 7.85
N LEU A 77 8.36 10.37 7.69
CA LEU A 77 6.91 10.69 7.75
C LEU A 77 6.53 11.35 9.09
N GLN A 78 7.08 10.85 10.20
CA GLN A 78 6.84 11.41 11.53
C GLN A 78 7.43 12.82 11.67
N GLN A 79 8.66 13.05 11.19
CA GLN A 79 9.33 14.35 11.21
C GLN A 79 8.54 15.42 10.44
N GLU A 80 8.05 15.08 9.24
CA GLU A 80 7.28 15.97 8.38
C GLU A 80 5.78 16.03 8.72
N LYS A 81 5.35 15.30 9.76
CA LYS A 81 3.95 15.19 10.20
C LYS A 81 3.02 14.72 9.08
N ILE A 82 3.50 13.80 8.26
CA ILE A 82 2.73 13.11 7.23
C ILE A 82 2.04 11.92 7.90
N ALA A 83 0.71 11.89 7.83
CA ALA A 83 -0.06 10.79 8.41
C ALA A 83 0.23 9.49 7.66
N PHE A 84 0.37 8.39 8.38
CA PHE A 84 0.70 7.09 7.82
C PHE A 84 -0.28 6.01 8.28
N SER A 85 -0.65 5.11 7.37
CA SER A 85 -1.39 3.89 7.68
C SER A 85 -0.89 2.71 6.85
N SER A 86 -0.70 1.57 7.50
CA SER A 86 -0.50 0.27 6.87
C SER A 86 -1.77 -0.59 7.00
N ALA A 87 -1.80 -1.75 6.35
CA ALA A 87 -2.93 -2.67 6.39
C ALA A 87 -2.56 -3.97 7.14
N PRO A 88 -2.28 -3.92 8.46
CA PRO A 88 -1.86 -5.10 9.21
C PRO A 88 -2.96 -6.18 9.19
N GLY A 89 -2.55 -7.42 8.95
CA GLY A 89 -3.46 -8.57 8.88
C GLY A 89 -4.29 -8.68 7.58
N CYS A 90 -4.08 -7.81 6.58
CA CYS A 90 -4.91 -7.79 5.36
C CYS A 90 -4.89 -9.10 4.55
N ASN A 91 -3.88 -9.96 4.75
CA ASN A 91 -3.79 -11.29 4.13
C ASN A 91 -3.72 -12.44 5.16
N ALA A 92 -3.93 -12.17 6.45
CA ALA A 92 -3.76 -13.18 7.50
C ALA A 92 -4.75 -14.34 7.35
N GLN A 93 -6.01 -14.05 7.01
CA GLN A 93 -7.01 -15.09 6.75
C GLN A 93 -6.62 -16.00 5.59
N SER A 94 -6.07 -15.45 4.50
CA SER A 94 -5.62 -16.25 3.36
C SER A 94 -4.52 -17.24 3.74
N VAL A 95 -3.64 -16.88 4.69
CA VAL A 95 -2.62 -17.79 5.24
C VAL A 95 -3.27 -18.89 6.09
N VAL A 96 -4.29 -18.57 6.90
CA VAL A 96 -5.06 -19.56 7.65
C VAL A 96 -5.72 -20.56 6.70
N ASP A 97 -6.41 -20.06 5.67
CA ASP A 97 -7.10 -20.90 4.68
C ASP A 97 -6.10 -21.82 3.95
N TYR A 98 -4.93 -21.29 3.58
CA TYR A 98 -3.85 -22.06 2.96
C TYR A 98 -3.35 -23.20 3.86
N VAL A 99 -3.07 -22.91 5.14
CA VAL A 99 -2.59 -23.92 6.10
C VAL A 99 -3.66 -24.99 6.35
N MET A 100 -4.92 -24.58 6.53
CA MET A 100 -6.03 -25.52 6.70
C MET A 100 -6.21 -26.42 5.48
N ALA A 101 -6.16 -25.86 4.27
CA ALA A 101 -6.24 -26.63 3.04
C ALA A 101 -5.08 -27.63 2.91
N ALA A 102 -3.85 -27.23 3.24
CA ALA A 102 -2.69 -28.11 3.21
C ALA A 102 -2.81 -29.27 4.22
N LEU A 103 -3.34 -29.01 5.42
CA LEU A 103 -3.57 -30.06 6.42
C LEU A 103 -4.64 -31.06 5.98
N LEU A 104 -5.73 -30.59 5.38
CA LEU A 104 -6.79 -31.44 4.83
C LEU A 104 -6.29 -32.28 3.65
N GLU A 105 -5.50 -31.70 2.76
CA GLU A 105 -4.89 -32.42 1.63
C GLU A 105 -3.93 -33.52 2.12
N LEU A 106 -3.13 -33.23 3.14
CA LEU A 106 -2.23 -34.23 3.74
C LEU A 106 -2.99 -35.40 4.39
N GLU A 107 -4.21 -35.17 4.87
CA GLU A 107 -5.08 -36.23 5.39
C GLU A 107 -5.67 -37.06 4.24
N SER A 108 -6.26 -36.40 3.24
CA SER A 108 -6.82 -37.04 2.05
C SER A 108 -5.79 -37.89 1.28
N ALA A 109 -4.57 -37.37 1.10
CA ALA A 109 -3.51 -38.07 0.35
C ALA A 109 -2.89 -39.26 1.12
N ARG A 110 -3.21 -39.45 2.40
CA ARG A 110 -2.64 -40.52 3.23
C ARG A 110 -3.41 -41.83 3.23
N ASP A 111 -4.57 -41.93 2.56
CA ASP A 111 -5.38 -43.17 2.48
C ASP A 111 -5.48 -43.89 3.84
N PHE A 112 -5.83 -43.13 4.89
CA PHE A 112 -6.01 -43.68 6.25
C PHE A 112 -7.36 -44.39 6.40
#